data_AF-A0A1R3F962-F1
#
_entry.id   AF-A0A1R3F962-F1
#
_cell.length_a   1.000
_cell.length_b   1.000
_cell.length_c   1.000
_cell.angle_alpha   90.00
_cell.angle_beta   90.00
_cell.angle_gamma   90.00
#
_symmetry.space_group_name_H-M   'P 1'
#
loop_
_entity.id
_entity.type
_entity.pdbx_description
1 polymer ?
#
loop_
_entity_poly.entity_id
_entity_poly.type
_entity_poly.pdbx_seq_one_letter_code
_entity_poly.pdbx_strand_id
1 'polypeptide(L)'
;MNTVRKGDELEAAIFDMFSKEIANGQFWAHKDYCKIFTQKGYFSRDREKNIIFDVSIEVYLPGQETYSVLVLIECKNYNHRVPVDDVEEFYAKVQQVSGANIKGIVASTNAFQEGSFKYSKSKGIGLLRYFDSGNSEWVLTRSPSSIGRTIKATERASINLALQQQDFIGKGFDCYYFFDSSYTNSTFDFFDRLIISDLSNPQLESTRSIRTVKPELQTLVPYLDSSHIESQSELLLDSIGYFRGYVQDNKLSEFVSENYALSLVLDAHLPKGVLGAIDFTKNEISIDVKQCETKERARFTLAHELGHYILGHAKYISRERCYDSHLGEIREDVSMKDVMRLEWQANQFASSLLLPKKQFVRAFLEQARVRGIYDRGFGSLFVDEQQCNKASLNLVTHSLTRQFNVSKAVVIIRLKQLGIVREPIVQV
;
A
#
# COMPACT_ATOMS: atom_id res chain seq x y z
N MET A 1 31.31 -5.82 -11.98
CA MET A 1 30.96 -5.15 -10.71
C MET A 1 31.44 -6.04 -9.57
N ASN A 2 32.23 -5.50 -8.64
CA ASN A 2 32.75 -6.26 -7.51
C ASN A 2 31.59 -6.62 -6.56
N THR A 3 31.34 -7.91 -6.35
CA THR A 3 30.25 -8.41 -5.49
C THR A 3 30.43 -7.99 -4.03
N VAL A 4 31.67 -7.83 -3.58
CA VAL A 4 32.02 -7.35 -2.24
C VAL A 4 31.51 -5.91 -2.05
N ARG A 5 31.82 -5.03 -3.00
CA ARG A 5 31.40 -3.62 -2.95
C ARG A 5 29.88 -3.45 -2.89
N LYS A 6 29.13 -4.32 -3.57
CA LYS A 6 27.65 -4.31 -3.52
C LYS A 6 27.12 -4.76 -2.15
N GLY A 7 27.79 -5.70 -1.50
CA GLY A 7 27.47 -6.09 -0.11
C GLY A 7 27.68 -4.91 0.82
N ASP A 8 28.89 -4.34 0.80
CA ASP A 8 29.29 -3.20 1.63
C ASP A 8 28.33 -2.00 1.48
N GLU A 9 27.86 -1.72 0.26
CA GLU A 9 26.88 -0.66 -0.03
C GLU A 9 25.54 -0.88 0.70
N LEU A 10 25.02 -2.12 0.73
CA LEU A 10 23.77 -2.44 1.42
C LEU A 10 23.96 -2.38 2.95
N GLU A 11 25.06 -2.92 3.45
CA GLU A 11 25.37 -2.90 4.89
C GLU A 11 25.46 -1.48 5.43
N ALA A 12 26.16 -0.59 4.69
CA ALA A 12 26.25 0.83 5.01
C ALA A 12 24.87 1.50 4.99
N ALA A 13 24.04 1.22 3.98
CA ALA A 13 22.69 1.78 3.89
C ALA A 13 21.80 1.37 5.07
N ILE A 14 21.81 0.09 5.45
CA ILE A 14 21.05 -0.43 6.59
C ILE A 14 21.55 0.18 7.90
N PHE A 15 22.88 0.27 8.08
CA PHE A 15 23.47 0.90 9.26
C PHE A 15 23.10 2.38 9.37
N ASP A 16 23.23 3.14 8.29
CA ASP A 16 22.93 4.58 8.26
C ASP A 16 21.45 4.85 8.52
N MET A 17 20.57 4.03 7.93
CA MET A 17 19.12 4.12 8.13
C MET A 17 18.77 3.95 9.62
N PHE A 18 19.17 2.84 10.25
CA PHE A 18 18.86 2.61 11.66
C PHE A 18 19.57 3.60 12.59
N SER A 19 20.78 4.04 12.25
CA SER A 19 21.48 5.08 13.01
C SER A 19 20.69 6.40 13.03
N LYS A 20 20.12 6.80 11.89
CA LYS A 20 19.25 7.99 11.79
C LYS A 20 17.96 7.81 12.59
N GLU A 21 17.30 6.66 12.47
CA GLU A 21 16.06 6.40 13.22
C GLU A 21 16.30 6.44 14.74
N ILE A 22 17.41 5.85 15.22
CA ILE A 22 17.80 5.89 16.63
C ILE A 22 18.07 7.33 17.05
N ALA A 23 18.89 8.07 16.30
CA ALA A 23 19.25 9.45 16.63
C ALA A 23 18.04 10.39 16.71
N ASN A 24 17.06 10.18 15.82
CA ASN A 24 15.83 10.96 15.73
C ASN A 24 14.72 10.49 16.70
N GLY A 25 14.96 9.46 17.50
CA GLY A 25 13.96 8.90 18.42
C GLY A 25 12.78 8.21 17.72
N GLN A 26 12.96 7.78 16.47
CA GLN A 26 11.96 7.07 15.67
C GLN A 26 12.08 5.55 15.80
N PHE A 27 13.24 5.06 16.21
CA PHE A 27 13.47 3.65 16.53
C PHE A 27 12.73 3.21 17.80
N TRP A 28 12.48 1.90 17.95
CA TRP A 28 11.70 1.31 19.05
C TRP A 28 12.18 1.68 20.47
N ALA A 29 13.50 1.78 20.67
CA ALA A 29 14.10 2.17 21.93
C ALA A 29 14.81 3.53 21.83
N HIS A 30 14.82 4.27 22.94
CA HIS A 30 15.42 5.59 23.02
C HIS A 30 16.93 5.49 22.80
N LYS A 31 17.51 6.50 22.13
CA LYS A 31 18.93 6.53 21.75
C LYS A 31 19.89 6.28 22.93
N ASP A 32 19.53 6.72 24.13
CA ASP A 32 20.36 6.57 25.33
C ASP A 32 20.51 5.10 25.76
N TYR A 33 19.63 4.22 25.26
CA TYR A 33 19.60 2.79 25.54
C TYR A 33 19.98 1.94 24.33
N CYS A 34 20.40 2.55 23.22
CA CYS A 34 20.74 1.84 21.99
C CYS A 34 22.18 2.10 21.55
N LYS A 35 22.86 1.04 21.10
CA LYS A 35 24.12 1.15 20.38
C LYS A 35 24.05 0.31 19.12
N ILE A 36 24.43 0.90 17.99
CA ILE A 36 24.47 0.23 16.69
C ILE A 36 25.91 0.11 16.22
N PHE A 37 26.24 -1.01 15.58
CA PHE A 37 27.59 -1.32 15.09
C PHE A 37 27.55 -1.97 13.72
N THR A 38 28.56 -1.71 12.89
CA THR A 38 28.86 -2.47 11.68
C THR A 38 29.94 -3.51 11.95
N GLN A 39 29.85 -4.68 11.30
CA GLN A 39 30.89 -5.71 11.28
C GLN A 39 31.40 -6.08 12.68
N LYS A 40 30.50 -6.11 13.68
CA LYS A 40 30.86 -6.42 15.08
C LYS A 40 30.86 -7.92 15.33
N GLY A 41 31.89 -8.39 16.02
CA GLY A 41 32.06 -9.78 16.41
C GLY A 41 31.38 -10.13 17.74
N TYR A 42 30.62 -11.22 17.76
CA TYR A 42 30.03 -11.79 18.97
C TYR A 42 30.54 -13.22 19.19
N PHE A 43 30.93 -13.53 20.43
CA PHE A 43 31.58 -14.79 20.74
C PHE A 43 30.66 -15.99 20.52
N SER A 44 31.11 -16.95 19.73
CA SER A 44 30.50 -18.26 19.57
C SER A 44 31.27 -19.29 20.38
N ARG A 45 30.55 -19.98 21.27
CA ARG A 45 31.14 -21.08 22.05
C ARG A 45 31.54 -22.24 21.15
N ASP A 46 30.69 -22.57 20.18
CA ASP A 46 30.90 -23.70 19.26
C ASP A 46 32.11 -23.50 18.34
N ARG A 47 32.44 -22.24 18.01
CA ARG A 47 33.59 -21.90 17.15
C ARG A 47 34.83 -21.45 17.92
N GLU A 48 34.70 -21.25 19.24
CA GLU A 48 35.69 -20.62 20.11
C GLU A 48 36.25 -19.30 19.55
N LYS A 49 35.45 -18.59 18.75
CA LYS A 49 35.81 -17.33 18.08
C LYS A 49 34.58 -16.47 17.84
N ASN A 50 34.82 -15.21 17.52
CA ASN A 50 33.73 -14.30 17.19
C ASN A 50 33.11 -14.63 15.82
N ILE A 51 31.79 -14.63 15.77
CA ILE A 51 31.01 -14.52 14.52
C ILE A 51 30.79 -13.04 14.27
N ILE A 52 31.18 -12.59 13.08
CA ILE A 52 31.00 -11.20 12.65
C ILE A 52 29.63 -11.11 11.98
N PHE A 53 28.88 -10.08 12.35
CA PHE A 53 27.58 -9.75 11.76
C PHE A 53 27.63 -8.38 11.11
N ASP A 54 26.93 -8.24 9.99
CA ASP A 54 26.98 -7.05 9.14
C ASP A 54 26.52 -5.80 9.90
N VAL A 55 25.35 -5.88 10.54
CA VAL A 55 24.85 -4.84 11.44
C VAL A 55 24.33 -5.48 12.73
N SER A 56 24.59 -4.82 13.86
CA SER A 56 24.05 -5.23 15.15
C SER A 56 23.58 -4.05 15.98
N ILE A 57 22.46 -4.23 16.69
CA ILE A 57 21.87 -3.23 17.58
C ILE A 57 21.78 -3.84 18.99
N GLU A 58 22.49 -3.25 19.93
CA GLU A 58 22.46 -3.59 21.35
C GLU A 58 21.50 -2.65 22.08
N VAL A 59 20.55 -3.22 22.82
CA VAL A 59 19.60 -2.46 23.65
C VAL A 59 19.82 -2.76 25.11
N TYR A 60 19.95 -1.72 25.92
CA TYR A 60 20.29 -1.79 27.35
C TYR A 60 19.09 -1.37 28.20
N LEU A 61 18.81 -2.14 29.26
CA LEU A 61 17.92 -1.65 30.30
C LEU A 61 18.64 -0.65 31.21
N PRO A 62 17.91 0.29 31.85
CA PRO A 62 18.52 1.29 32.71
C PRO A 62 19.38 0.65 33.82
N GLY A 63 20.64 1.10 33.93
CA GLY A 63 21.58 0.64 34.95
C GLY A 63 22.26 -0.71 34.68
N GLN A 64 22.05 -1.33 33.50
CA GLN A 64 22.72 -2.56 33.11
C GLN A 64 24.03 -2.27 32.34
N GLU A 65 25.08 -3.02 32.65
CA GLU A 65 26.36 -2.95 31.92
C GLU A 65 26.34 -3.81 30.64
N THR A 66 25.50 -4.84 30.61
CA THR A 66 25.30 -5.73 29.46
C THR A 66 23.99 -5.43 28.75
N TYR A 67 23.95 -5.68 27.44
CA TYR A 67 22.73 -5.52 26.66
C TYR A 67 21.68 -6.55 27.09
N SER A 68 20.42 -6.13 27.08
CA SER A 68 19.25 -6.96 27.42
C SER A 68 18.56 -7.53 26.18
N VAL A 69 18.75 -6.89 25.03
CA VAL A 69 18.32 -7.37 23.71
C VAL A 69 19.47 -7.17 22.73
N LEU A 70 19.71 -8.16 21.90
CA LEU A 70 20.66 -8.09 20.81
C LEU A 70 19.95 -8.35 19.49
N VAL A 71 19.95 -7.36 18.60
CA VAL A 71 19.45 -7.54 17.24
C VAL A 71 20.64 -7.74 16.31
N LEU A 72 20.63 -8.84 15.57
CA LEU A 72 21.64 -9.20 14.58
C LEU A 72 20.99 -9.13 13.19
N ILE A 73 21.65 -8.47 12.26
CA ILE A 73 21.16 -8.25 10.90
C ILE A 73 22.21 -8.76 9.91
N GLU A 74 21.80 -9.67 9.03
CA GLU A 74 22.62 -10.15 7.91
C GLU A 74 22.05 -9.61 6.59
N CYS A 75 22.92 -9.02 5.77
CA CYS A 75 22.58 -8.36 4.52
C CYS A 75 22.84 -9.30 3.33
N LYS A 76 21.85 -9.40 2.44
CA LYS A 76 21.90 -10.24 1.23
C LYS A 76 21.57 -9.40 0.01
N ASN A 77 22.59 -8.98 -0.73
CA ASN A 77 22.41 -8.20 -1.96
C ASN A 77 22.52 -9.09 -3.20
N TYR A 78 21.38 -9.63 -3.66
CA TYR A 78 21.30 -10.54 -4.80
C TYR A 78 20.51 -9.96 -5.97
N ASN A 79 20.85 -10.41 -7.17
CA ASN A 79 20.04 -10.17 -8.38
C ASN A 79 18.86 -11.15 -8.52
N HIS A 80 18.65 -12.04 -7.55
CA HIS A 80 17.56 -13.02 -7.53
C HIS A 80 16.95 -13.06 -6.13
N ARG A 81 15.82 -13.77 -6.00
CA ARG A 81 15.12 -13.91 -4.71
C ARG A 81 15.98 -14.64 -3.68
N VAL A 82 16.08 -14.08 -2.48
CA VAL A 82 16.83 -14.66 -1.35
C VAL A 82 16.29 -16.07 -1.05
N PRO A 83 17.12 -17.12 -1.15
CA PRO A 83 16.72 -18.49 -0.91
C PRO A 83 16.52 -18.79 0.58
N VAL A 84 15.92 -19.94 0.87
CA VAL A 84 15.73 -20.40 2.25
C VAL A 84 17.07 -20.71 2.92
N ASP A 85 18.02 -21.29 2.18
CA ASP A 85 19.34 -21.69 2.65
C ASP A 85 20.11 -20.55 3.35
N ASP A 86 20.01 -19.31 2.84
CA ASP A 86 20.62 -18.13 3.47
C ASP A 86 20.01 -17.81 4.84
N VAL A 87 18.71 -18.01 4.99
CA VAL A 87 18.00 -17.81 6.27
C VAL A 87 18.36 -18.93 7.25
N GLU A 88 18.49 -20.17 6.77
CA GLU A 88 18.90 -21.31 7.61
C GLU A 88 20.35 -21.14 8.09
N GLU A 89 21.26 -20.74 7.20
CA GLU A 89 22.65 -20.47 7.54
C GLU A 89 22.75 -19.34 8.58
N PHE A 90 22.03 -18.24 8.36
CA PHE A 90 22.01 -17.12 9.30
C PHE A 90 21.43 -17.54 10.67
N TYR A 91 20.31 -18.26 10.69
CA TYR A 91 19.75 -18.80 11.93
C TYR A 91 20.76 -19.67 12.68
N ALA A 92 21.49 -20.54 11.98
CA ALA A 92 22.53 -21.37 12.59
C ALA A 92 23.66 -20.53 13.21
N LYS A 93 24.04 -19.39 12.59
CA LYS A 93 25.00 -18.44 13.19
C LYS A 93 24.43 -17.78 14.45
N VAL A 94 23.18 -17.33 14.40
CA VAL A 94 22.50 -16.67 15.53
C VAL A 94 22.42 -17.59 16.74
N GLN A 95 22.10 -18.87 16.56
CA GLN A 95 22.02 -19.86 17.65
C GLN A 95 23.36 -20.11 18.38
N GLN A 96 24.49 -19.81 17.72
CA GLN A 96 25.82 -19.98 18.30
C GLN A 96 26.24 -18.81 19.19
N VAL A 97 25.56 -17.67 19.08
CA VAL A 97 25.84 -16.49 19.91
C VAL A 97 25.19 -16.70 21.26
N SER A 98 25.98 -16.72 22.33
CA SER A 98 25.45 -16.75 23.69
C SER A 98 25.17 -15.33 24.16
N GLY A 99 23.97 -15.05 24.65
CA GLY A 99 23.63 -13.71 25.12
C GLY A 99 22.16 -13.53 25.47
N ALA A 100 21.82 -12.29 25.82
CA ALA A 100 20.46 -11.85 26.10
C ALA A 100 19.55 -11.98 24.86
N ASN A 101 18.22 -11.87 25.04
CA ASN A 101 17.17 -12.01 24.02
C ASN A 101 17.62 -11.63 22.58
N ILE A 102 18.04 -12.63 21.80
CA ILE A 102 18.66 -12.41 20.47
C ILE A 102 17.58 -12.42 19.40
N LYS A 103 17.58 -11.41 18.54
CA LYS A 103 16.67 -11.27 17.41
C LYS A 103 17.46 -11.25 16.12
N GLY A 104 17.13 -12.16 15.20
CA GLY A 104 17.76 -12.22 13.89
C GLY A 104 16.90 -11.56 12.82
N ILE A 105 17.52 -10.79 11.93
CA ILE A 105 16.89 -10.20 10.74
C ILE A 105 17.74 -10.51 9.51
N VAL A 106 17.11 -10.94 8.42
CA VAL A 106 17.74 -10.97 7.09
C VAL A 106 17.28 -9.76 6.29
N ALA A 107 18.21 -8.89 5.92
CA ALA A 107 17.98 -7.70 5.11
C ALA A 107 18.37 -7.96 3.65
N SER A 108 17.60 -7.48 2.68
CA SER A 108 17.92 -7.62 1.26
C SER A 108 17.41 -6.45 0.43
N THR A 109 18.02 -6.22 -0.72
CA THR A 109 17.48 -5.35 -1.79
C THR A 109 16.47 -6.08 -2.68
N ASN A 110 16.38 -7.41 -2.58
CA ASN A 110 15.55 -8.25 -3.43
C ASN A 110 14.43 -8.95 -2.64
N ALA A 111 13.49 -9.55 -3.37
CA ALA A 111 12.41 -10.33 -2.79
C ALA A 111 12.92 -11.64 -2.15
N PHE A 112 12.08 -12.26 -1.33
CA PHE A 112 12.34 -13.53 -0.65
C PHE A 112 11.57 -14.68 -1.31
N GLN A 113 12.10 -15.90 -1.23
CA GLN A 113 11.39 -17.10 -1.66
C GLN A 113 10.34 -17.53 -0.63
N GLU A 114 9.31 -18.26 -1.07
CA GLU A 114 8.25 -18.77 -0.18
C GLU A 114 8.81 -19.61 0.99
N GLY A 115 9.86 -20.41 0.72
CA GLY A 115 10.57 -21.18 1.74
C GLY A 115 11.17 -20.30 2.84
N SER A 116 11.75 -19.16 2.46
CA SER A 116 12.33 -18.18 3.39
C SER A 116 11.27 -17.62 4.34
N PHE A 117 10.05 -17.31 3.88
CA PHE A 117 8.95 -16.87 4.76
C PHE A 117 8.52 -17.96 5.75
N LYS A 118 8.33 -19.19 5.26
CA LYS A 118 7.89 -20.32 6.09
C LYS A 118 8.92 -20.63 7.18
N TYR A 119 10.19 -20.68 6.81
CA TYR A 119 11.29 -20.92 7.75
C TYR A 119 11.42 -19.78 8.76
N SER A 120 11.42 -18.53 8.27
CA SER A 120 11.53 -17.33 9.13
C SER A 120 10.42 -17.26 10.17
N LYS A 121 9.17 -17.56 9.76
CA LYS A 121 8.05 -17.66 10.69
C LYS A 121 8.28 -18.72 11.76
N SER A 122 8.73 -19.92 11.37
CA SER A 122 8.95 -21.04 12.29
C SER A 122 10.06 -20.76 13.31
N LYS A 123 11.08 -20.00 12.91
CA LYS A 123 12.29 -19.74 13.71
C LYS A 123 12.35 -18.36 14.37
N GLY A 124 11.33 -17.52 14.17
CA GLY A 124 11.32 -16.16 14.72
C GLY A 124 12.38 -15.24 14.09
N ILE A 125 12.71 -15.45 12.81
CA ILE A 125 13.60 -14.55 12.05
C ILE A 125 12.76 -13.49 11.35
N GLY A 126 13.19 -12.24 11.44
CA GLY A 126 12.61 -11.13 10.69
C GLY A 126 13.14 -11.07 9.26
N LEU A 127 12.30 -10.70 8.31
CA LEU A 127 12.71 -10.39 6.94
C LEU A 127 12.53 -8.90 6.68
N LEU A 128 13.53 -8.27 6.08
CA LEU A 128 13.56 -6.87 5.72
C LEU A 128 13.94 -6.74 4.24
N ARG A 129 13.09 -6.10 3.43
CA ARG A 129 13.48 -5.65 2.09
C ARG A 129 13.65 -4.14 2.09
N TYR A 130 14.86 -3.69 1.74
CA TYR A 130 15.24 -2.30 1.62
C TYR A 130 15.20 -1.86 0.14
N PHE A 131 14.66 -0.66 -0.09
CA PHE A 131 14.65 0.03 -1.37
C PHE A 131 15.50 1.28 -1.25
N ASP A 132 16.44 1.47 -2.18
CA ASP A 132 17.20 2.71 -2.23
C ASP A 132 16.29 3.86 -2.67
N SER A 133 16.32 4.94 -1.89
CA SER A 133 15.54 6.17 -2.06
C SER A 133 15.55 6.75 -3.48
N GLY A 134 16.58 6.46 -4.29
CA GLY A 134 16.68 6.86 -5.69
C GLY A 134 15.78 6.12 -6.69
N ASN A 135 15.17 4.98 -6.29
CA ASN A 135 14.31 4.13 -7.15
C ASN A 135 12.87 3.99 -6.60
N SER A 136 12.40 4.96 -5.83
CA SER A 136 11.02 4.98 -5.35
C SER A 136 10.08 5.41 -6.47
N GLU A 137 9.54 4.43 -7.19
CA GLU A 137 8.39 4.64 -8.08
C GLU A 137 7.11 4.40 -7.30
N TRP A 138 6.26 5.42 -7.20
CA TRP A 138 5.07 5.32 -6.37
C TRP A 138 3.95 4.61 -7.09
N VAL A 139 4.03 3.30 -6.88
CA VAL A 139 3.23 2.17 -7.30
C VAL A 139 1.72 2.16 -7.02
N LEU A 140 0.95 3.24 -7.15
CA LEU A 140 -0.51 3.16 -6.96
C LEU A 140 -1.18 2.54 -8.18
N THR A 141 -1.38 1.23 -8.09
CA THR A 141 -2.10 0.41 -9.06
C THR A 141 -3.57 0.85 -9.09
N ARG A 142 -3.90 1.83 -9.94
CA ARG A 142 -5.24 2.37 -10.17
C ARG A 142 -6.11 1.40 -11.00
N SER A 143 -6.27 0.18 -10.50
CA SER A 143 -7.29 -0.75 -10.99
C SER A 143 -8.58 -0.49 -10.23
N PRO A 144 -9.76 -0.53 -10.88
CA PRO A 144 -11.04 -0.49 -10.16
C PRO A 144 -11.07 -1.46 -8.96
N SER A 145 -10.36 -2.60 -9.04
CA SER A 145 -10.26 -3.56 -7.95
C SER A 145 -9.71 -3.01 -6.61
N SER A 146 -9.00 -1.86 -6.59
CA SER A 146 -8.53 -1.19 -5.36
C SER A 146 -9.64 -0.48 -4.59
N ILE A 147 -10.74 -0.14 -5.26
CA ILE A 147 -11.88 0.63 -4.73
C ILE A 147 -12.69 -0.15 -3.67
N GLY A 148 -12.65 -1.48 -3.74
CA GLY A 148 -13.35 -2.38 -2.81
C GLY A 148 -12.54 -2.80 -1.58
N ARG A 149 -11.27 -2.43 -1.48
CA ARG A 149 -10.39 -2.79 -0.35
C ARG A 149 -10.29 -1.61 0.61
N THR A 150 -10.27 -1.90 1.92
CA THR A 150 -9.92 -0.89 2.93
C THR A 150 -8.46 -0.47 2.73
N ILE A 151 -8.11 0.76 3.10
CA ILE A 151 -6.72 1.27 3.03
C ILE A 151 -5.75 0.26 3.68
N LYS A 152 -6.10 -0.28 4.86
CA LYS A 152 -5.31 -1.31 5.57
C LYS A 152 -5.16 -2.62 4.79
N ALA A 153 -6.20 -3.08 4.07
CA ALA A 153 -6.13 -4.30 3.27
C ALA A 153 -5.28 -4.10 2.01
N THR A 154 -5.36 -2.91 1.39
CA THR A 154 -4.53 -2.52 0.25
C THR A 154 -3.07 -2.35 0.64
N GLU A 155 -2.79 -1.76 1.80
CA GLU A 155 -1.45 -1.67 2.40
C GLU A 155 -0.86 -3.07 2.61
N ARG A 156 -1.58 -3.96 3.32
CA ARG A 156 -1.11 -5.34 3.58
C ARG A 156 -0.83 -6.13 2.30
N ALA A 157 -1.72 -6.07 1.32
CA ALA A 157 -1.52 -6.75 0.04
C ALA A 157 -0.30 -6.19 -0.69
N SER A 158 -0.10 -4.88 -0.67
CA SER A 158 1.06 -4.22 -1.30
C SER A 158 2.37 -4.56 -0.61
N ILE A 159 2.41 -4.60 0.73
CA ILE A 159 3.60 -4.98 1.51
C ILE A 159 3.95 -6.45 1.27
N ASN A 160 2.95 -7.33 1.15
CA ASN A 160 3.19 -8.73 0.84
C ASN A 160 3.84 -8.89 -0.55
N LEU A 161 3.27 -8.23 -1.57
CA LEU A 161 3.86 -8.20 -2.91
C LEU A 161 5.29 -7.61 -2.88
N ALA A 162 5.52 -6.55 -2.08
CA ALA A 162 6.83 -5.93 -1.92
C ALA A 162 7.91 -6.91 -1.47
N LEU A 163 7.58 -7.89 -0.64
CA LEU A 163 8.56 -8.86 -0.15
C LEU A 163 8.69 -10.09 -1.06
N GLN A 164 7.72 -10.38 -1.92
CA GLN A 164 7.68 -11.62 -2.72
C GLN A 164 8.01 -11.45 -4.21
N GLN A 165 7.74 -10.27 -4.77
CA GLN A 165 7.92 -10.00 -6.20
C GLN A 165 9.23 -9.28 -6.47
N GLN A 166 10.09 -9.88 -7.28
CA GLN A 166 11.41 -9.34 -7.58
C GLN A 166 11.34 -8.00 -8.35
N ASP A 167 10.38 -7.90 -9.27
CA ASP A 167 10.05 -6.74 -10.10
C ASP A 167 9.19 -5.69 -9.38
N PHE A 168 8.88 -5.89 -8.09
CA PHE A 168 8.18 -4.89 -7.31
C PHE A 168 9.00 -3.62 -7.20
N ILE A 169 8.35 -2.49 -7.45
CA ILE A 169 8.96 -1.16 -7.36
C ILE A 169 8.49 -0.49 -6.08
N GLY A 170 9.45 0.00 -5.29
CA GLY A 170 9.22 0.51 -3.94
C GLY A 170 8.22 1.65 -3.94
N LYS A 171 7.07 1.45 -3.28
CA LYS A 171 5.92 2.36 -3.40
C LYS A 171 6.03 3.63 -2.55
N GLY A 172 7.24 4.04 -2.14
CA GLY A 172 7.49 5.19 -1.25
C GLY A 172 7.74 4.84 0.23
N PHE A 173 8.05 3.58 0.53
CA PHE A 173 8.65 3.17 1.80
C PHE A 173 10.03 2.60 1.50
N ASP A 174 11.03 3.04 2.27
CA ASP A 174 12.38 2.51 2.17
C ASP A 174 12.42 1.04 2.59
N CYS A 175 11.51 0.63 3.49
CA CYS A 175 11.51 -0.71 4.06
C CYS A 175 10.15 -1.39 4.07
N TYR A 176 10.18 -2.69 3.79
CA TYR A 176 9.08 -3.61 3.97
C TYR A 176 9.56 -4.76 4.86
N TYR A 177 8.70 -5.19 5.78
CA TYR A 177 9.05 -6.13 6.83
C TYR A 177 8.06 -7.28 6.93
N PHE A 178 8.58 -8.45 7.28
CA PHE A 178 7.79 -9.61 7.67
C PHE A 178 8.31 -10.22 8.98
N PHE A 179 7.39 -10.46 9.92
CA PHE A 179 7.65 -11.20 11.15
C PHE A 179 6.37 -11.85 11.66
N ASP A 180 6.44 -13.11 12.08
CA ASP A 180 5.33 -13.88 12.66
C ASP A 180 3.99 -13.70 11.96
N SER A 181 3.93 -14.05 10.67
CA SER A 181 2.74 -13.90 9.82
C SER A 181 2.22 -12.47 9.62
N SER A 182 2.94 -11.45 10.10
CA SER A 182 2.60 -10.05 9.91
C SER A 182 3.49 -9.39 8.88
N TYR A 183 2.85 -8.55 8.06
CA TYR A 183 3.48 -7.68 7.08
C TYR A 183 3.34 -6.23 7.54
N THR A 184 4.44 -5.47 7.55
CA THR A 184 4.44 -4.05 7.90
C THR A 184 5.49 -3.28 7.09
N ASN A 185 5.33 -1.98 7.00
CA ASN A 185 6.29 -1.01 6.46
C ASN A 185 6.73 0.00 7.54
N SER A 186 6.27 -0.19 8.77
CA SER A 186 6.68 0.60 9.93
C SER A 186 7.79 -0.14 10.66
N THR A 187 8.97 0.49 10.69
CA THR A 187 10.11 0.00 11.46
C THR A 187 9.75 -0.19 12.92
N PHE A 188 9.09 0.81 13.53
CA PHE A 188 8.63 0.73 14.91
C PHE A 188 7.73 -0.50 15.15
N ASP A 189 6.67 -0.70 14.35
CA ASP A 189 5.76 -1.85 14.52
C ASP A 189 6.45 -3.20 14.32
N PHE A 190 7.46 -3.27 13.44
CA PHE A 190 8.24 -4.47 13.21
C PHE A 190 9.11 -4.80 14.43
N PHE A 191 9.94 -3.86 14.89
CA PHE A 191 10.79 -4.06 16.06
C PHE A 191 9.99 -4.28 17.33
N ASP A 192 8.84 -3.63 17.44
CA ASP A 192 7.93 -3.83 18.57
C ASP A 192 7.53 -5.29 18.71
N ARG A 193 7.03 -5.88 17.62
CA ARG A 193 6.64 -7.29 17.61
C ARG A 193 7.83 -8.21 17.76
N LEU A 194 8.91 -7.94 17.03
CA LEU A 194 10.13 -8.75 17.04
C LEU A 194 10.71 -8.87 18.45
N ILE A 195 10.80 -7.76 19.19
CA ILE A 195 11.41 -7.73 20.52
C ILE A 195 10.46 -8.31 21.57
N ILE A 196 9.17 -7.98 21.49
CA ILE A 196 8.16 -8.34 22.51
C ILE A 196 7.65 -9.78 22.39
N SER A 197 7.73 -10.42 21.22
CA SER A 197 7.12 -11.74 20.96
C SER A 197 7.46 -12.81 22.01
N ASP A 198 8.68 -12.74 22.56
CA ASP A 198 9.22 -13.77 23.45
C ASP A 198 9.35 -13.28 24.90
N LEU A 199 8.80 -12.10 25.21
CA LEU A 199 8.86 -11.51 26.55
C LEU A 199 7.61 -11.87 27.37
N SER A 200 7.85 -12.28 28.62
CA SER A 200 6.80 -12.41 29.62
C SER A 200 6.27 -11.03 30.09
N ASN A 201 5.07 -10.99 30.69
CA ASN A 201 4.47 -9.74 31.19
C ASN A 201 5.41 -8.91 32.10
N PRO A 202 6.14 -9.51 33.07
CA PRO A 202 7.09 -8.75 33.89
C PRO A 202 8.25 -8.14 33.07
N GLN A 203 8.74 -8.87 32.06
CA GLN A 203 9.78 -8.36 31.17
C GLN A 203 9.24 -7.21 30.30
N LEU A 204 7.99 -7.31 29.83
CA LEU A 204 7.35 -6.24 29.08
C LEU A 204 7.26 -4.94 29.87
N GLU A 205 6.87 -5.00 31.14
CA GLU A 205 6.86 -3.84 32.03
C GLU A 205 8.24 -3.20 32.15
N SER A 206 9.30 -4.02 32.25
CA SER A 206 10.68 -3.51 32.34
C SER A 206 11.14 -2.74 31.10
N THR A 207 10.57 -3.04 29.92
CA THR A 207 10.91 -2.33 28.67
C THR A 207 10.20 -0.98 28.52
N ARG A 208 9.18 -0.66 29.33
CA ARG A 208 8.40 0.57 29.17
C ARG A 208 9.24 1.84 29.32
N SER A 209 10.26 1.81 30.17
CA SER A 209 11.14 2.94 30.44
C SER A 209 12.08 3.29 29.28
N ILE A 210 12.35 2.34 28.39
CA ILE A 210 13.28 2.51 27.27
C ILE A 210 12.56 2.72 25.93
N ARG A 211 11.28 2.38 25.85
CA ARG A 211 10.50 2.46 24.60
C ARG A 211 10.22 3.91 24.23
N THR A 212 10.42 4.24 22.96
CA THR A 212 9.95 5.52 22.41
C THR A 212 8.45 5.46 22.17
N VAL A 213 7.84 6.64 22.02
CA VAL A 213 6.45 6.72 21.57
C VAL A 213 6.43 6.43 20.08
N LYS A 214 5.52 5.53 19.66
CA LYS A 214 5.32 5.25 18.24
C LYS A 214 5.19 6.56 17.47
N PRO A 215 6.00 6.80 16.43
CA PRO A 215 5.86 8.01 15.63
C PRO A 215 4.45 8.05 15.02
N GLU A 216 3.66 9.06 15.41
CA GLU A 216 2.42 9.35 14.69
C GLU A 216 2.82 9.93 13.33
N LEU A 217 2.60 9.15 12.27
CA LEU A 217 2.57 9.68 10.91
C LEU A 217 1.43 10.71 10.85
N GLN A 218 1.75 11.99 11.02
CA GLN A 218 0.81 13.08 10.81
C GLN A 218 0.28 12.93 9.39
N THR A 219 -1.02 12.63 9.27
CA THR A 219 -1.65 12.49 7.97
C THR A 219 -2.17 13.87 7.59
N LEU A 220 -1.50 14.53 6.65
CA LEU A 220 -1.81 15.89 6.18
C LEU A 220 -3.15 15.97 5.45
N VAL A 221 -3.51 14.90 4.73
CA VAL A 221 -4.73 14.84 3.93
C VAL A 221 -5.89 14.42 4.82
N PRO A 222 -6.95 15.23 5.00
CA PRO A 222 -8.10 14.84 5.81
C PRO A 222 -8.84 13.67 5.18
N TYR A 223 -9.42 12.81 6.01
CA TYR A 223 -10.35 11.79 5.51
C TYR A 223 -11.68 12.44 5.13
N LEU A 224 -12.10 12.26 3.89
CA LEU A 224 -13.43 12.64 3.41
C LEU A 224 -14.36 11.43 3.44
N ASP A 225 -15.48 11.54 4.15
CA ASP A 225 -16.50 10.50 4.20
C ASP A 225 -17.11 10.26 2.80
N SER A 226 -17.48 9.01 2.53
CA SER A 226 -18.09 8.65 1.24
C SER A 226 -19.37 9.43 0.92
N SER A 227 -20.16 9.81 1.93
CA SER A 227 -21.35 10.65 1.75
C SER A 227 -21.00 12.07 1.30
N HIS A 228 -19.90 12.63 1.82
CA HIS A 228 -19.41 13.94 1.41
C HIS A 228 -18.91 13.89 -0.04
N ILE A 229 -18.09 12.88 -0.39
CA ILE A 229 -17.61 12.68 -1.77
C ILE A 229 -18.79 12.49 -2.73
N GLU A 230 -19.78 11.68 -2.34
CA GLU A 230 -21.03 11.51 -3.12
C GLU A 230 -21.74 12.84 -3.32
N SER A 231 -21.88 13.67 -2.29
CA SER A 231 -22.52 14.99 -2.42
C SER A 231 -21.81 15.91 -3.41
N GLN A 232 -20.47 15.89 -3.47
CA GLN A 232 -19.71 16.67 -4.44
C GLN A 232 -19.96 16.17 -5.87
N SER A 233 -20.06 14.85 -6.06
CA SER A 233 -20.42 14.29 -7.37
C SER A 233 -21.87 14.62 -7.76
N GLU A 234 -22.81 14.63 -6.81
CA GLU A 234 -24.21 15.00 -7.05
C GLU A 234 -24.35 16.47 -7.48
N LEU A 235 -23.62 17.40 -6.84
CA LEU A 235 -23.61 18.81 -7.26
C LEU A 235 -23.16 18.99 -8.71
N LEU A 236 -22.13 18.27 -9.14
CA LEU A 236 -21.67 18.29 -10.52
C LEU A 236 -22.72 17.71 -11.48
N LEU A 237 -23.35 16.60 -11.09
CA LEU A 237 -24.41 15.95 -11.89
C LEU A 237 -25.65 16.84 -12.05
N ASP A 238 -26.06 17.52 -10.98
CA ASP A 238 -27.18 18.46 -10.99
C ASP A 238 -26.87 19.65 -11.92
N SER A 239 -25.63 20.13 -11.89
CA SER A 239 -25.18 21.26 -12.70
C SER A 239 -25.20 20.97 -14.21
N ILE A 240 -24.96 19.72 -14.61
CA ILE A 240 -25.08 19.28 -16.02
C ILE A 240 -26.49 18.80 -16.39
N GLY A 241 -27.45 18.91 -15.48
CA GLY A 241 -28.83 18.45 -15.67
C GLY A 241 -28.94 16.94 -15.88
N TYR A 242 -28.10 16.16 -15.19
CA TYR A 242 -28.14 14.70 -15.26
C TYR A 242 -29.43 14.16 -14.61
N PHE A 243 -30.05 13.18 -15.27
CA PHE A 243 -31.30 12.57 -14.78
C PHE A 243 -31.19 11.06 -14.56
N ARG A 244 -30.70 10.30 -15.56
CA ARG A 244 -30.60 8.83 -15.49
C ARG A 244 -29.61 8.25 -16.51
N GLY A 245 -29.10 7.05 -16.20
CA GLY A 245 -28.27 6.26 -17.11
C GLY A 245 -26.88 6.84 -17.31
N TYR A 246 -26.38 6.79 -18.54
CA TYR A 246 -25.09 7.34 -18.91
C TYR A 246 -24.99 8.85 -18.67
N VAL A 247 -23.97 9.26 -17.91
CA VAL A 247 -23.56 10.66 -17.75
C VAL A 247 -22.88 11.10 -19.05
N GLN A 248 -23.41 12.13 -19.71
CA GLN A 248 -22.99 12.54 -21.04
C GLN A 248 -21.62 13.23 -21.02
N ASP A 249 -20.63 12.67 -21.72
CA ASP A 249 -19.24 13.15 -21.68
C ASP A 249 -19.10 14.58 -22.25
N ASN A 250 -19.88 14.94 -23.27
CA ASN A 250 -19.88 16.29 -23.85
C ASN A 250 -20.38 17.34 -22.84
N LYS A 251 -21.50 17.07 -22.16
CA LYS A 251 -22.04 17.99 -21.14
C LYS A 251 -21.09 18.15 -19.96
N LEU A 252 -20.46 17.04 -19.54
CA LEU A 252 -19.46 17.07 -18.48
C LEU A 252 -18.26 17.92 -18.89
N SER A 253 -17.74 17.71 -20.10
CA SER A 253 -16.55 18.42 -20.61
C SER A 253 -16.81 19.90 -20.85
N GLU A 254 -17.98 20.24 -21.41
CA GLU A 254 -18.43 21.63 -21.63
C GLU A 254 -18.57 22.36 -20.30
N PHE A 255 -19.35 21.79 -19.36
CA PHE A 255 -19.53 22.39 -18.04
C PHE A 255 -18.21 22.59 -17.31
N VAL A 256 -17.31 21.59 -17.37
CA VAL A 256 -16.00 21.69 -16.74
C VAL A 256 -15.16 22.79 -17.37
N SER A 257 -15.13 22.91 -18.70
CA SER A 257 -14.34 23.92 -19.40
C SER A 257 -14.87 25.35 -19.19
N GLU A 258 -16.19 25.50 -18.99
CA GLU A 258 -16.84 26.79 -18.78
C GLU A 258 -16.81 27.28 -17.33
N ASN A 259 -16.93 26.37 -16.37
CA ASN A 259 -17.13 26.71 -14.95
C ASN A 259 -15.90 26.44 -14.09
N TYR A 260 -15.00 25.57 -14.54
CA TYR A 260 -13.68 25.41 -13.96
C TYR A 260 -12.66 26.02 -14.90
N ALA A 261 -11.64 26.69 -14.34
CA ALA A 261 -10.51 27.21 -15.11
C ALA A 261 -9.58 26.05 -15.53
N LEU A 262 -10.14 24.99 -16.13
CA LEU A 262 -9.51 23.70 -16.37
C LEU A 262 -9.54 23.36 -17.86
N SER A 263 -8.37 23.12 -18.45
CA SER A 263 -8.21 22.64 -19.82
C SER A 263 -8.30 21.11 -19.89
N LEU A 264 -9.02 20.56 -20.87
CA LEU A 264 -9.16 19.12 -21.08
C LEU A 264 -8.51 18.70 -22.41
N VAL A 265 -7.46 17.87 -22.35
CA VAL A 265 -6.73 17.33 -23.50
C VAL A 265 -6.95 15.82 -23.59
N LEU A 266 -7.91 15.38 -24.42
CA LEU A 266 -8.35 13.98 -24.45
C LEU A 266 -7.50 13.05 -25.34
N ASP A 267 -6.61 13.58 -26.17
CA ASP A 267 -5.71 12.80 -27.05
C ASP A 267 -4.24 13.18 -26.78
N ALA A 268 -3.86 13.20 -25.50
CA ALA A 268 -2.50 13.50 -25.09
C ALA A 268 -1.55 12.33 -25.40
N HIS A 269 -0.29 12.66 -25.68
CA HIS A 269 0.80 11.69 -25.74
C HIS A 269 1.50 11.64 -24.39
N LEU A 270 1.09 10.69 -23.55
CA LEU A 270 1.67 10.52 -22.22
C LEU A 270 2.77 9.43 -22.23
N PRO A 271 3.66 9.39 -21.23
CA PRO A 271 4.61 8.29 -21.09
C PRO A 271 3.90 6.93 -21.09
N LYS A 272 4.58 5.89 -21.58
CA LYS A 272 4.03 4.52 -21.61
C LYS A 272 3.58 4.12 -20.20
N GLY A 273 2.40 3.57 -20.01
CA GLY A 273 1.83 3.23 -18.70
C GLY A 273 1.04 4.36 -18.03
N VAL A 274 1.01 5.57 -18.63
CA VAL A 274 0.23 6.70 -18.13
C VAL A 274 -1.09 6.84 -18.88
N LEU A 275 -2.20 6.69 -18.16
CA LEU A 275 -3.54 6.80 -18.76
C LEU A 275 -4.07 8.24 -18.79
N GLY A 276 -3.72 9.01 -17.76
CA GLY A 276 -4.16 10.38 -17.55
C GLY A 276 -3.21 11.17 -16.67
N ALA A 277 -3.41 12.47 -16.55
CA ALA A 277 -2.63 13.32 -15.67
C ALA A 277 -3.40 14.60 -15.38
N ILE A 278 -3.21 15.15 -14.19
CA ILE A 278 -3.62 16.51 -13.85
C ILE A 278 -2.40 17.35 -13.47
N ASP A 279 -2.24 18.50 -14.13
CA ASP A 279 -1.27 19.53 -13.76
C ASP A 279 -2.04 20.69 -13.12
N PHE A 280 -1.96 20.81 -11.79
CA PHE A 280 -2.64 21.88 -11.05
C PHE A 280 -2.01 23.26 -11.28
N THR A 281 -0.75 23.31 -11.74
CA THR A 281 -0.09 24.59 -12.06
C THR A 281 -0.62 25.18 -13.36
N LYS A 282 -0.93 24.30 -14.33
CA LYS A 282 -1.53 24.69 -15.62
C LYS A 282 -3.05 24.65 -15.60
N ASN A 283 -3.63 24.05 -14.56
CA ASN A 283 -5.03 23.60 -14.55
C ASN A 283 -5.37 22.84 -15.83
N GLU A 284 -4.67 21.75 -16.09
CA GLU A 284 -4.88 20.93 -17.29
C GLU A 284 -5.03 19.46 -16.90
N ILE A 285 -6.08 18.81 -17.40
CA ILE A 285 -6.21 17.35 -17.40
C ILE A 285 -5.86 16.84 -18.79
N SER A 286 -4.92 15.92 -18.85
CA SER A 286 -4.51 15.22 -20.06
C SER A 286 -4.91 13.74 -19.96
N ILE A 287 -5.52 13.18 -21.00
CA ILE A 287 -5.88 11.76 -21.09
C ILE A 287 -5.24 11.19 -22.35
N ASP A 288 -4.60 10.02 -22.23
CA ASP A 288 -4.10 9.26 -23.37
C ASP A 288 -5.10 8.16 -23.73
N VAL A 289 -6.02 8.48 -24.64
CA VAL A 289 -7.08 7.55 -25.07
C VAL A 289 -6.51 6.28 -25.71
N LYS A 290 -5.32 6.34 -26.33
CA LYS A 290 -4.68 5.15 -26.93
C LYS A 290 -4.21 4.19 -25.84
N GLN A 291 -3.56 4.70 -24.81
CA GLN A 291 -3.11 3.88 -23.68
C GLN A 291 -4.25 3.39 -22.80
N CYS A 292 -5.38 4.10 -22.78
CA CYS A 292 -6.59 3.63 -22.09
C CYS A 292 -7.21 2.38 -22.70
N GLU A 293 -6.90 2.04 -23.96
CA GLU A 293 -7.41 0.90 -24.75
C GLU A 293 -8.93 0.91 -25.03
N THR A 294 -9.75 1.36 -24.07
CA THR A 294 -11.21 1.42 -24.20
C THR A 294 -11.77 2.77 -23.76
N LYS A 295 -12.94 3.13 -24.31
CA LYS A 295 -13.64 4.39 -23.98
C LYS A 295 -14.08 4.43 -22.52
N GLU A 296 -14.51 3.29 -21.96
CA GLU A 296 -14.94 3.18 -20.56
C GLU A 296 -13.77 3.41 -19.61
N ARG A 297 -12.56 2.96 -19.97
CA ARG A 297 -11.34 3.22 -19.20
C ARG A 297 -10.97 4.69 -19.26
N ALA A 298 -10.92 5.29 -20.45
CA ALA A 298 -10.64 6.73 -20.62
C ALA A 298 -11.63 7.61 -19.83
N ARG A 299 -12.91 7.24 -19.84
CA ARG A 299 -13.97 7.93 -19.09
C ARG A 299 -13.80 7.84 -17.58
N PHE A 300 -13.42 6.67 -17.07
CA PHE A 300 -13.11 6.51 -15.65
C PHE A 300 -11.86 7.32 -15.26
N THR A 301 -10.82 7.30 -16.09
CA THR A 301 -9.61 8.11 -15.88
C THR A 301 -9.96 9.60 -15.81
N LEU A 302 -10.74 10.13 -16.75
CA LEU A 302 -11.17 11.53 -16.70
C LEU A 302 -11.95 11.86 -15.42
N ALA A 303 -12.91 11.01 -15.03
CA ALA A 303 -13.69 11.21 -13.82
C ALA A 303 -12.81 11.15 -12.54
N HIS A 304 -11.74 10.37 -12.56
CA HIS A 304 -10.75 10.28 -11.49
C HIS A 304 -9.92 11.57 -11.39
N GLU A 305 -9.36 12.05 -12.50
CA GLU A 305 -8.60 13.31 -12.52
C GLU A 305 -9.47 14.50 -12.12
N LEU A 306 -10.76 14.52 -12.52
CA LEU A 306 -11.74 15.50 -12.04
C LEU A 306 -11.96 15.40 -10.52
N GLY A 307 -11.93 14.20 -9.95
CA GLY A 307 -12.00 14.00 -8.51
C GLY A 307 -10.85 14.67 -7.78
N HIS A 308 -9.62 14.57 -8.30
CA HIS A 308 -8.47 15.27 -7.75
C HIS A 308 -8.65 16.79 -7.75
N TYR A 309 -9.19 17.34 -8.84
CA TYR A 309 -9.49 18.77 -8.92
C TYR A 309 -10.59 19.21 -7.93
N ILE A 310 -11.75 18.56 -7.99
CA ILE A 310 -12.97 18.98 -7.26
C ILE A 310 -12.81 18.78 -5.75
N LEU A 311 -12.12 17.72 -5.32
CA LEU A 311 -11.85 17.48 -3.90
C LEU A 311 -10.71 18.35 -3.35
N GLY A 312 -10.12 19.21 -4.18
CA GLY A 312 -9.10 20.18 -3.76
C GLY A 312 -7.76 19.54 -3.41
N HIS A 313 -7.40 18.44 -4.08
CA HIS A 313 -6.14 17.72 -3.84
C HIS A 313 -4.89 18.55 -4.22
N ALA A 314 -5.06 19.63 -4.99
CA ALA A 314 -4.02 20.62 -5.33
C ALA A 314 -3.27 21.19 -4.11
N LYS A 315 -3.88 21.16 -2.91
CA LYS A 315 -3.24 21.60 -1.65
C LYS A 315 -2.09 20.68 -1.21
N TYR A 316 -2.09 19.44 -1.69
CA TYR A 316 -1.18 18.37 -1.29
C TYR A 316 -0.25 17.94 -2.43
N ILE A 317 -0.72 18.05 -3.69
CA ILE A 317 0.04 17.61 -4.88
C ILE A 317 0.08 18.76 -5.90
N SER A 318 1.25 19.02 -6.50
CA SER A 318 1.41 20.07 -7.54
C SER A 318 1.21 19.53 -8.96
N ARG A 319 1.61 18.28 -9.22
CA ARG A 319 1.43 17.56 -10.48
C ARG A 319 1.16 16.09 -10.22
N GLU A 320 0.21 15.54 -10.95
CA GLU A 320 -0.16 14.13 -10.85
C GLU A 320 -0.12 13.47 -12.22
N ARG A 321 0.69 12.41 -12.36
CA ARG A 321 0.72 11.55 -13.54
C ARG A 321 0.09 10.22 -13.14
N CYS A 322 -0.92 9.75 -13.86
CA CYS A 322 -1.57 8.45 -13.62
C CYS A 322 -0.64 7.32 -14.07
N TYR A 323 0.41 6.98 -13.32
CA TYR A 323 1.29 5.84 -13.65
C TYR A 323 1.29 4.77 -12.55
N ASP A 324 1.15 3.52 -13.03
CA ASP A 324 1.91 2.28 -12.71
C ASP A 324 3.42 2.44 -12.33
N SER A 325 4.06 3.63 -12.35
CA SER A 325 5.51 3.73 -12.11
C SER A 325 6.20 5.11 -11.93
N HIS A 326 5.61 6.31 -12.02
CA HIS A 326 6.44 7.55 -11.86
C HIS A 326 5.65 8.69 -11.20
N LEU A 327 6.13 9.15 -10.05
CA LEU A 327 5.58 10.32 -9.35
C LEU A 327 5.79 11.63 -10.12
N GLY A 328 4.77 12.49 -10.07
CA GLY A 328 4.97 13.94 -10.15
C GLY A 328 5.53 14.50 -8.83
N GLU A 329 5.89 15.77 -8.81
CA GLU A 329 6.42 16.47 -7.62
C GLU A 329 5.39 16.48 -6.48
N ILE A 330 5.38 15.45 -5.64
CA ILE A 330 4.66 15.43 -4.37
C ILE A 330 5.40 16.35 -3.40
N ARG A 331 4.67 17.13 -2.60
CA ARG A 331 5.28 17.95 -1.55
C ARG A 331 6.03 17.03 -0.57
N GLU A 332 7.26 17.39 -0.20
CA GLU A 332 8.14 16.57 0.65
C GLU A 332 7.51 16.15 2.00
N ASP A 333 6.48 16.87 2.47
CA ASP A 333 5.77 16.58 3.73
C ASP A 333 4.66 15.51 3.59
N VAL A 334 4.20 15.20 2.38
CA VAL A 334 3.07 14.29 2.14
C VAL A 334 3.49 12.82 2.28
N SER A 335 2.90 12.12 3.25
CA SER A 335 3.20 10.72 3.51
C SER A 335 2.50 9.77 2.52
N MET A 336 2.92 8.50 2.44
CA MET A 336 2.20 7.53 1.61
C MET A 336 0.75 7.32 2.01
N LYS A 337 0.45 7.40 3.31
CA LYS A 337 -0.93 7.31 3.79
C LYS A 337 -1.78 8.44 3.23
N ASP A 338 -1.18 9.61 3.02
CA ASP A 338 -1.83 10.75 2.38
C ASP A 338 -2.06 10.48 0.89
N VAL A 339 -1.06 10.01 0.16
CA VAL A 339 -1.22 9.69 -1.27
C VAL A 339 -2.27 8.59 -1.50
N MET A 340 -2.21 7.49 -0.75
CA MET A 340 -3.22 6.42 -0.81
C MET A 340 -4.63 6.93 -0.48
N ARG A 341 -4.72 7.92 0.42
CA ARG A 341 -5.99 8.56 0.77
C ARG A 341 -6.51 9.43 -0.37
N LEU A 342 -5.67 10.25 -0.98
CA LEU A 342 -6.04 11.07 -2.15
C LEU A 342 -6.55 10.19 -3.30
N GLU A 343 -5.82 9.13 -3.64
CA GLU A 343 -6.21 8.14 -4.65
C GLU A 343 -7.56 7.48 -4.34
N TRP A 344 -7.74 7.06 -3.09
CA TRP A 344 -8.99 6.43 -2.69
C TRP A 344 -10.16 7.40 -2.81
N GLN A 345 -9.97 8.66 -2.40
CA GLN A 345 -10.99 9.70 -2.50
C GLN A 345 -11.35 10.02 -3.96
N ALA A 346 -10.35 10.15 -4.85
CA ALA A 346 -10.57 10.41 -6.27
C ALA A 346 -11.24 9.24 -6.99
N ASN A 347 -10.84 8.01 -6.68
CA ASN A 347 -11.52 6.82 -7.20
C ASN A 347 -12.97 6.73 -6.71
N GLN A 348 -13.21 7.08 -5.44
CA GLN A 348 -14.57 7.13 -4.89
C GLN A 348 -15.42 8.19 -5.56
N PHE A 349 -14.84 9.36 -5.86
CA PHE A 349 -15.48 10.41 -6.61
C PHE A 349 -15.84 9.94 -8.03
N ALA A 350 -14.88 9.36 -8.77
CA ALA A 350 -15.10 8.85 -10.12
C ALA A 350 -16.23 7.81 -10.16
N SER A 351 -16.23 6.87 -9.21
CA SER A 351 -17.28 5.86 -9.09
C SER A 351 -18.65 6.48 -8.82
N SER A 352 -18.72 7.47 -7.93
CA SER A 352 -19.96 8.16 -7.57
C SER A 352 -20.50 9.04 -8.69
N LEU A 353 -19.61 9.70 -9.43
CA LEU A 353 -19.94 10.52 -10.59
C LEU A 353 -20.50 9.67 -11.74
N LEU A 354 -19.83 8.57 -12.08
CA LEU A 354 -20.24 7.72 -13.21
C LEU A 354 -21.39 6.76 -12.88
N LEU A 355 -21.56 6.40 -11.61
CA LEU A 355 -22.64 5.56 -11.10
C LEU A 355 -23.37 6.25 -9.93
N PRO A 356 -24.19 7.27 -10.22
CA PRO A 356 -24.88 8.05 -9.20
C PRO A 356 -25.83 7.18 -8.39
N LYS A 357 -25.75 7.27 -7.07
CA LYS A 357 -26.34 6.29 -6.14
C LYS A 357 -27.83 6.04 -6.39
N LYS A 358 -28.62 7.10 -6.45
CA LYS A 358 -30.09 7.00 -6.61
C LYS A 358 -30.46 6.32 -7.93
N GLN A 359 -29.85 6.75 -9.03
CA GLN A 359 -30.10 6.24 -10.38
C GLN A 359 -29.58 4.81 -10.55
N PHE A 360 -28.41 4.51 -10.01
CA PHE A 360 -27.78 3.19 -10.09
C PHE A 360 -28.56 2.15 -9.28
N VAL A 361 -28.96 2.47 -8.04
CA VAL A 361 -29.81 1.59 -7.22
C VAL A 361 -31.15 1.33 -7.90
N ARG A 362 -31.80 2.37 -8.44
CA ARG A 362 -33.05 2.22 -9.18
C ARG A 362 -32.89 1.29 -10.39
N ALA A 363 -31.86 1.51 -11.19
CA ALA A 363 -31.55 0.67 -12.34
C ALA A 363 -31.32 -0.79 -11.92
N PHE A 364 -30.58 -1.01 -10.83
CA PHE A 364 -30.38 -2.34 -10.26
C PHE A 364 -31.71 -3.00 -9.87
N LEU A 365 -32.58 -2.30 -9.14
CA LEU A 365 -33.88 -2.83 -8.71
C LEU A 365 -34.78 -3.18 -9.91
N GLU A 366 -34.77 -2.38 -10.97
CA GLU A 366 -35.48 -2.68 -12.21
C GLU A 366 -34.94 -3.97 -12.86
N GLN A 367 -33.62 -4.13 -12.94
CA GLN A 367 -33.00 -5.35 -13.47
C GLN A 367 -33.26 -6.59 -12.60
N ALA A 368 -33.25 -6.42 -11.27
CA ALA A 368 -33.54 -7.47 -10.30
C ALA A 368 -34.99 -7.95 -10.45
N ARG A 369 -35.95 -7.02 -10.52
CA ARG A 369 -37.37 -7.32 -10.70
C ARG A 369 -37.65 -8.09 -11.99
N VAL A 370 -37.10 -7.65 -13.12
CA VAL A 370 -37.26 -8.32 -14.43
C VAL A 370 -36.75 -9.76 -14.42
N ARG A 371 -35.77 -10.06 -13.56
CA ARG A 371 -35.13 -11.38 -13.46
C ARG A 371 -35.60 -12.21 -12.27
N GLY A 372 -36.59 -11.73 -11.50
CA GLY A 372 -37.09 -12.42 -10.32
C GLY A 372 -36.05 -12.56 -9.20
N ILE A 373 -35.12 -11.61 -9.10
CA ILE A 373 -34.11 -11.57 -8.04
C ILE A 373 -34.71 -10.82 -6.85
N TYR A 374 -34.85 -11.51 -5.72
CA TYR A 374 -35.40 -10.97 -4.48
C TYR A 374 -34.36 -11.03 -3.38
N ASP A 375 -34.32 -10.01 -2.52
CA ASP A 375 -33.49 -10.05 -1.32
C ASP A 375 -34.04 -11.09 -0.34
N ARG A 376 -33.20 -12.08 0.00
CA ARG A 376 -33.53 -13.16 0.93
C ARG A 376 -32.91 -12.96 2.32
N GLY A 377 -32.49 -11.74 2.65
CA GLY A 377 -31.91 -11.38 3.96
C GLY A 377 -30.38 -11.34 4.01
N PHE A 378 -29.70 -11.53 2.87
CA PHE A 378 -28.22 -11.54 2.78
C PHE A 378 -27.68 -10.57 1.70
N GLY A 379 -28.51 -9.61 1.28
CA GLY A 379 -28.25 -8.75 0.13
C GLY A 379 -29.01 -9.24 -1.10
N SER A 380 -29.36 -8.32 -2.00
CA SER A 380 -30.17 -8.64 -3.18
C SER A 380 -29.44 -9.55 -4.19
N LEU A 381 -28.10 -9.61 -4.15
CA LEU A 381 -27.29 -10.55 -4.91
C LEU A 381 -26.28 -11.25 -3.98
N PHE A 382 -26.48 -12.54 -3.74
CA PHE A 382 -25.51 -13.40 -3.04
C PHE A 382 -24.65 -14.12 -4.07
N VAL A 383 -23.32 -13.95 -4.00
CA VAL A 383 -22.39 -14.55 -4.97
C VAL A 383 -21.55 -15.59 -4.26
N ASP A 384 -21.88 -16.87 -4.49
CA ASP A 384 -21.09 -18.03 -4.07
C ASP A 384 -20.52 -18.77 -5.30
N GLU A 385 -19.96 -19.95 -5.09
CA GLU A 385 -19.43 -20.78 -6.18
C GLU A 385 -20.51 -21.38 -7.09
N GLN A 386 -21.81 -21.19 -6.79
CA GLN A 386 -22.90 -21.73 -7.58
C GLN A 386 -23.05 -20.99 -8.91
N GLN A 387 -23.17 -21.78 -9.99
CA GLN A 387 -23.25 -21.26 -11.36
C GLN A 387 -24.48 -20.36 -11.59
N CYS A 388 -25.59 -20.60 -10.89
CA CYS A 388 -26.81 -19.77 -10.97
C CYS A 388 -26.60 -18.35 -10.41
N ASN A 389 -25.84 -18.22 -9.33
CA ASN A 389 -25.54 -16.93 -8.70
C ASN A 389 -24.54 -16.12 -9.54
N LYS A 390 -23.50 -16.78 -10.07
CA LYS A 390 -22.57 -16.18 -11.03
C LYS A 390 -23.27 -15.74 -12.32
N ALA A 391 -24.18 -16.56 -12.86
CA ALA A 391 -24.96 -16.22 -14.05
C ALA A 391 -25.88 -15.01 -13.80
N SER A 392 -26.56 -14.97 -12.65
CA SER A 392 -27.44 -13.85 -12.28
C SER A 392 -26.66 -12.54 -12.15
N LEU A 393 -25.51 -12.57 -11.46
CA LEU A 393 -24.60 -11.42 -11.36
C LEU A 393 -24.13 -10.97 -12.76
N ASN A 394 -23.71 -11.90 -13.62
CA ASN A 394 -23.25 -11.58 -14.96
C ASN A 394 -24.33 -10.90 -15.80
N LEU A 395 -25.57 -11.37 -15.74
CA LEU A 395 -26.69 -10.79 -16.48
C LEU A 395 -27.05 -9.38 -15.99
N VAL A 396 -27.11 -9.18 -14.67
CA VAL A 396 -27.40 -7.86 -14.09
C VAL A 396 -26.26 -6.88 -14.39
N THR A 397 -25.02 -7.30 -14.17
CA THR A 397 -23.84 -6.44 -14.42
C THR A 397 -23.70 -6.10 -15.90
N HIS A 398 -24.02 -7.02 -16.83
CA HIS A 398 -24.01 -6.73 -18.26
C HIS A 398 -25.01 -5.62 -18.63
N SER A 399 -26.23 -5.68 -18.10
CA SER A 399 -27.24 -4.63 -18.34
C SER A 399 -26.84 -3.29 -17.74
N LEU A 400 -26.31 -3.26 -16.52
CA LEU A 400 -25.85 -2.02 -15.88
C LEU A 400 -24.62 -1.42 -16.60
N THR A 401 -23.70 -2.26 -17.05
CA THR A 401 -22.52 -1.85 -17.86
C THR A 401 -22.99 -1.10 -19.11
N ARG A 402 -23.96 -1.65 -19.84
CA ARG A 402 -24.55 -1.00 -21.02
C ARG A 402 -25.30 0.29 -20.69
N GLN A 403 -26.05 0.30 -19.60
CA GLN A 403 -26.89 1.44 -19.22
C GLN A 403 -26.07 2.67 -18.79
N PHE A 404 -24.94 2.46 -18.10
CA PHE A 404 -24.10 3.53 -17.57
C PHE A 404 -22.81 3.76 -18.35
N ASN A 405 -22.50 2.92 -19.35
CA ASN A 405 -21.29 2.95 -20.17
C ASN A 405 -19.99 2.98 -19.34
N VAL A 406 -19.86 1.99 -18.46
CA VAL A 406 -18.67 1.78 -17.61
C VAL A 406 -18.24 0.32 -17.68
N SER A 407 -17.02 0.01 -17.28
CA SER A 407 -16.56 -1.38 -17.26
C SER A 407 -17.32 -2.22 -16.22
N LYS A 408 -17.41 -3.53 -16.49
CA LYS A 408 -18.04 -4.50 -15.57
C LYS A 408 -17.42 -4.46 -14.16
N ALA A 409 -16.10 -4.24 -14.08
CA ALA A 409 -15.39 -4.12 -12.82
C ALA A 409 -15.97 -2.99 -11.97
N VAL A 410 -16.10 -1.78 -12.54
CA VAL A 410 -16.62 -0.58 -11.86
C VAL A 410 -18.05 -0.80 -11.35
N VAL A 411 -18.90 -1.49 -12.12
CA VAL A 411 -20.26 -1.87 -11.69
C VAL A 411 -20.22 -2.78 -10.46
N ILE A 412 -19.42 -3.85 -10.49
CA ILE A 412 -19.31 -4.82 -9.37
C ILE A 412 -18.85 -4.11 -8.10
N ILE A 413 -17.85 -3.25 -8.21
CA ILE A 413 -17.32 -2.46 -7.10
C ILE A 413 -18.42 -1.59 -6.50
N ARG A 414 -19.14 -0.83 -7.32
CA ARG A 414 -20.21 0.05 -6.84
C ARG A 414 -21.32 -0.74 -6.13
N LEU A 415 -21.68 -1.92 -6.66
CA LEU A 415 -22.62 -2.82 -6.01
C LEU A 415 -22.13 -3.30 -4.63
N LYS A 416 -20.83 -3.62 -4.49
CA LYS A 416 -20.22 -3.99 -3.20
C LYS A 416 -20.23 -2.82 -2.22
N GLN A 417 -19.85 -1.62 -2.65
CA GLN A 417 -19.84 -0.41 -1.82
C GLN A 417 -21.23 -0.04 -1.28
N LEU A 418 -22.26 -0.24 -2.10
CA LEU A 418 -23.66 -0.01 -1.71
C LEU A 418 -24.26 -1.17 -0.92
N GLY A 419 -23.49 -2.23 -0.64
CA GLY A 419 -23.94 -3.40 0.12
C GLY A 419 -24.96 -4.29 -0.62
N ILE A 420 -25.10 -4.12 -1.94
CA ILE A 420 -26.06 -4.86 -2.78
C ILE A 420 -25.55 -6.27 -3.09
N VAL A 421 -24.24 -6.40 -3.32
CA VAL A 421 -23.54 -7.68 -3.52
C VAL A 421 -22.79 -8.03 -2.25
N ARG A 422 -22.98 -9.26 -1.75
CA ARG A 422 -22.16 -9.85 -0.69
C ARG A 422 -21.49 -11.13 -1.18
N GLU A 423 -20.22 -11.29 -0.82
CA GLU A 423 -19.44 -12.52 -1.00
C GLU A 423 -19.37 -13.26 0.35
N PRO A 424 -19.22 -14.60 0.36
CA PRO A 424 -18.99 -15.33 1.60
C PRO A 424 -17.75 -14.79 2.30
N ILE A 425 -17.85 -14.58 3.62
CA ILE A 425 -16.69 -14.26 4.46
C ILE A 425 -15.79 -15.50 4.42
N VAL A 426 -14.72 -15.43 3.64
CA VAL A 426 -13.63 -16.41 3.75
C VAL A 426 -13.00 -16.15 5.12
N GLN A 427 -13.29 -17.01 6.10
CA GLN A 427 -12.50 -17.06 7.32
C GLN A 427 -11.08 -17.48 6.91
N VAL A 428 -10.16 -16.53 6.94
CA VAL A 428 -8.71 -16.77 6.77
C VAL A 428 -8.07 -16.79 8.14
#